data_AF-A0A5C6XV31-F1
#
_entry.id   AF-A0A5C6XV31-F1
#
_cell.length_a   1.000
_cell.length_b   1.000
_cell.length_c   1.000
_cell.angle_alpha   90.00
_cell.angle_beta   90.00
_cell.angle_gamma   90.00
#
_symmetry.space_group_name_H-M   'P 1'
#
loop_
_entity.id
_entity.type
_entity.pdbx_description
1 polymer ?
#
loop_
_entity_poly.entity_id
_entity_poly.type
_entity_poly.pdbx_seq_one_letter_code
_entity_poly.pdbx_strand_id
1 'polypeptide(L)'
;MKNLKVSLTEGQLKITMDKPGFSKFTLKEAGLKEAYKVEGGNLRVNVVLGYIQDINFYKMPKIEFDYTENIHESNWIVEFNGENILEKKDHSGKATILLLNRKKMKELVQRHENNLLIHGDFSEEVLIKNTSSLQLFETSGE
;
A
#
# COMPACT_ATOMS: atom_id res chain seq x y z
N MET A 1 6.58 -5.32 -16.96
CA MET A 1 6.25 -4.54 -15.75
C MET A 1 6.72 -3.09 -15.92
N LYS A 2 6.10 -2.29 -16.82
CA LYS A 2 6.50 -0.90 -17.11
C LYS A 2 5.51 0.17 -16.58
N ASN A 3 4.55 -0.23 -15.74
CA ASN A 3 3.39 0.62 -15.41
C ASN A 3 3.42 1.18 -13.98
N LEU A 4 4.45 0.87 -13.19
CA LEU A 4 4.63 1.35 -11.83
C LEU A 4 5.82 2.31 -11.78
N LYS A 5 5.64 3.41 -11.07
CA LYS A 5 6.73 4.35 -10.79
C LYS A 5 6.69 4.76 -9.33
N VAL A 6 7.76 4.45 -8.60
CA VAL A 6 8.00 5.02 -7.28
C VAL A 6 8.73 6.36 -7.42
N SER A 7 8.36 7.30 -6.57
CA SER A 7 9.09 8.55 -6.33
C SER A 7 9.12 8.79 -4.84
N LEU A 8 10.25 9.31 -4.36
CA LEU A 8 10.43 9.69 -2.96
C LEU A 8 10.35 11.21 -2.89
N THR A 9 9.53 11.70 -1.98
CA THR A 9 9.50 13.11 -1.54
C THR A 9 9.72 13.14 -0.04
N GLU A 10 10.06 14.28 0.55
CA GLU A 10 10.29 14.41 2.00
C GLU A 10 9.16 13.74 2.81
N GLY A 11 9.48 12.63 3.50
CA GLY A 11 8.54 11.86 4.32
C GLY A 11 7.45 11.06 3.59
N GLN A 12 7.47 10.94 2.25
CA GLN A 12 6.44 10.20 1.52
C GLN A 12 6.99 9.34 0.37
N LEU A 13 6.55 8.08 0.35
CA LEU A 13 6.71 7.17 -0.78
C LEU A 13 5.49 7.28 -1.69
N LYS A 14 5.65 7.85 -2.88
CA LYS A 14 4.57 7.96 -3.87
C LYS A 14 4.73 6.89 -4.94
N ILE A 15 3.71 6.07 -5.14
CA ILE A 15 3.60 5.07 -6.20
C ILE A 15 2.55 5.55 -7.20
N THR A 16 2.88 5.57 -8.48
CA THR A 16 1.92 5.90 -9.54
C THR A 16 1.77 4.71 -10.48
N MET A 17 0.51 4.39 -10.78
CA MET A 17 0.12 3.36 -11.72
C MET A 17 -0.56 4.01 -12.93
N ASP A 18 0.04 3.91 -14.11
CA ASP A 18 -0.55 4.48 -15.33
C ASP A 18 -1.80 3.72 -15.78
N LYS A 19 -1.83 2.40 -15.50
CA LYS A 19 -2.99 1.52 -15.70
C LYS A 19 -3.04 0.49 -14.57
N PRO A 20 -4.22 0.22 -13.97
CA PRO A 20 -4.39 -0.90 -13.05
C PRO A 20 -4.13 -2.20 -13.79
N GLY A 21 -3.17 -2.99 -13.32
CA GLY A 21 -2.73 -4.17 -14.09
C GLY A 21 -2.16 -5.32 -13.27
N PHE A 22 -2.30 -5.35 -11.95
CA PHE A 22 -1.63 -6.36 -11.14
C PHE A 22 -2.47 -6.83 -9.96
N SER A 23 -2.42 -8.14 -9.72
CA SER A 23 -3.01 -8.75 -8.54
C SER A 23 -2.21 -8.42 -7.28
N LYS A 24 -0.88 -8.56 -7.34
CA LYS A 24 0.09 -8.22 -6.29
C LYS A 24 1.33 -7.56 -6.90
N PHE A 25 1.89 -6.55 -6.23
CA PHE A 25 3.22 -6.02 -6.52
C PHE A 25 3.97 -5.67 -5.24
N THR A 26 5.29 -5.68 -5.31
CA THR A 26 6.22 -5.27 -4.24
C THR A 26 6.72 -3.85 -4.47
N LEU A 27 7.19 -3.18 -3.41
CA LEU A 27 7.84 -1.86 -3.55
C LEU A 27 9.06 -1.93 -4.48
N LYS A 28 9.78 -3.06 -4.49
CA LYS A 28 10.88 -3.34 -5.41
C LYS A 28 10.43 -3.34 -6.87
N GLU A 29 9.31 -4.00 -7.17
CA GLU A 29 8.71 -4.00 -8.52
C GLU A 29 8.19 -2.61 -8.91
N ALA A 30 7.80 -1.78 -7.95
CA ALA A 30 7.47 -0.37 -8.17
C ALA A 30 8.72 0.53 -8.39
N GLY A 31 9.93 -0.01 -8.14
CA GLY A 31 11.21 0.67 -8.38
C GLY A 31 12.00 1.06 -7.13
N LEU A 32 11.56 0.68 -5.93
CA LEU A 32 12.28 0.96 -4.68
C LEU A 32 13.50 0.02 -4.58
N LYS A 33 14.70 0.59 -4.76
CA LYS A 33 15.93 -0.20 -4.85
C LYS A 33 16.39 -0.79 -3.52
N GLU A 34 16.24 -0.04 -2.44
CA GLU A 34 16.73 -0.37 -1.11
C GLU A 34 15.61 -0.31 -0.07
N ALA A 35 15.90 -0.69 1.18
CA ALA A 35 14.94 -0.49 2.25
C ALA A 35 14.64 1.02 2.44
N TYR A 36 13.39 1.34 2.77
CA TYR A 36 12.97 2.71 3.03
C TYR A 36 13.05 2.99 4.53
N LYS A 37 13.87 3.96 4.91
CA LYS A 37 13.95 4.45 6.29
C LYS A 37 12.79 5.40 6.56
N VAL A 38 11.99 5.10 7.58
CA VAL A 38 10.90 5.96 8.04
C VAL A 38 11.49 7.02 8.98
N GLU A 39 11.62 8.24 8.48
CA GLU A 39 12.14 9.37 9.27
C GLU A 39 11.04 9.91 10.21
N GLY A 40 11.37 10.09 11.49
CA GLY A 40 10.46 10.68 12.47
C GLY A 40 9.25 9.80 12.82
N GLY A 41 9.32 8.49 12.58
CA GLY A 41 8.27 7.51 12.94
C GLY A 41 7.00 7.58 12.10
N ASN A 42 6.91 8.49 11.12
CA ASN A 42 5.69 8.72 10.34
C ASN A 42 5.88 8.25 8.89
N LEU A 43 5.35 7.07 8.56
CA LEU A 43 5.29 6.58 7.19
C LEU A 43 4.08 7.17 6.48
N ARG A 44 4.31 7.70 5.29
CA ARG A 44 3.26 8.02 4.32
C ARG A 44 3.52 7.33 3.00
N VAL A 45 2.60 6.47 2.58
CA VAL A 45 2.61 5.85 1.24
C VAL A 45 1.38 6.31 0.48
N ASN A 46 1.59 6.94 -0.67
CA ASN A 46 0.53 7.43 -1.53
C ASN A 46 0.51 6.67 -2.85
N VAL A 47 -0.55 5.91 -3.13
CA VAL A 47 -0.68 5.09 -4.34
C VAL A 47 -1.77 5.68 -5.24
N VAL A 48 -1.33 6.28 -6.35
CA VAL A 48 -2.20 6.82 -7.40
C VAL A 48 -2.51 5.70 -8.39
N LEU A 49 -3.75 5.24 -8.39
CA LEU A 49 -4.22 4.08 -9.16
C LEU A 49 -4.85 4.46 -10.51
N GLY A 50 -5.05 5.76 -10.75
CA GLY A 50 -5.65 6.27 -11.99
C GLY A 50 -7.07 5.74 -12.20
N TYR A 51 -7.40 5.43 -13.45
CA TYR A 51 -8.69 4.87 -13.84
C TYR A 51 -8.76 3.37 -13.58
N ILE A 52 -9.70 2.92 -12.72
CA ILE A 52 -9.96 1.50 -12.46
C ILE A 52 -11.21 1.09 -13.27
N GLN A 53 -10.98 0.33 -14.35
CA GLN A 53 -12.04 -0.29 -15.16
C GLN A 53 -12.31 -1.71 -14.67
N ASP A 54 -13.59 -2.09 -14.53
CA ASP A 54 -14.07 -3.42 -14.13
C ASP A 54 -13.52 -3.91 -12.77
N ILE A 55 -14.33 -3.69 -11.73
CA ILE A 55 -13.97 -3.70 -10.29
C ILE A 55 -13.77 -5.10 -9.72
N ASN A 56 -12.76 -5.80 -10.20
CA ASN A 56 -12.34 -7.04 -9.57
C ASN A 56 -11.24 -6.72 -8.56
N PHE A 57 -11.61 -6.11 -7.43
CA PHE A 57 -10.74 -6.10 -6.25
C PHE A 57 -10.55 -7.53 -5.74
N TYR A 58 -9.36 -7.84 -5.26
CA TYR A 58 -9.05 -9.14 -4.66
C TYR A 58 -10.06 -9.51 -3.58
N LYS A 59 -10.30 -10.81 -3.35
CA LYS A 59 -11.29 -11.27 -2.36
C LYS A 59 -11.06 -10.66 -0.98
N MET A 60 -9.80 -10.48 -0.60
CA MET A 60 -9.37 -9.79 0.61
C MET A 60 -8.14 -8.92 0.28
N PRO A 61 -8.33 -7.67 -0.19
CA PRO A 61 -7.22 -6.81 -0.53
C PRO A 61 -6.34 -6.59 0.71
N LYS A 62 -5.02 -6.66 0.54
CA LYS A 62 -4.09 -6.58 1.66
C LYS A 62 -2.82 -5.81 1.32
N ILE A 63 -2.24 -5.22 2.34
CA ILE A 63 -0.94 -4.55 2.31
C ILE A 63 -0.06 -5.21 3.35
N GLU A 64 1.18 -5.50 3.00
CA GLU A 64 2.14 -6.16 3.87
C GLU A 64 3.41 -5.33 3.91
N PHE A 65 3.74 -4.80 5.09
CA PHE A 65 4.98 -4.09 5.35
C PHE A 65 5.91 -4.98 6.17
N ASP A 66 7.02 -5.37 5.54
CA ASP A 66 8.09 -6.11 6.20
C ASP A 66 9.14 -5.16 6.76
N TYR A 67 9.66 -5.47 7.93
CA TYR A 67 10.71 -4.69 8.59
C TYR A 67 12.05 -5.43 8.56
N THR A 68 13.16 -4.70 8.52
CA THR A 68 14.49 -5.31 8.71
C THR A 68 14.63 -5.81 10.14
N GLU A 69 14.28 -4.95 11.10
CA GLU A 69 14.31 -5.23 12.52
C GLU A 69 12.94 -5.61 13.08
N ASN A 70 12.95 -6.15 14.31
CA ASN A 70 11.70 -6.39 15.02
C ASN A 70 11.24 -5.07 15.63
N ILE A 71 10.02 -4.66 15.36
CA ILE A 71 9.44 -3.43 15.92
C ILE A 71 8.39 -3.78 16.98
N HIS A 72 8.10 -2.87 17.90
CA HIS A 72 7.17 -3.10 18.98
C HIS A 72 5.71 -2.92 18.57
N GLU A 73 5.34 -1.68 18.25
CA GLU A 73 3.97 -1.31 17.95
C GLU A 73 3.92 -0.29 16.81
N SER A 74 2.79 -0.27 16.12
CA SER A 74 2.50 0.72 15.10
C SER A 74 1.00 0.94 14.96
N ASN A 75 0.61 2.18 14.70
CA ASN A 75 -0.76 2.57 14.39
C ASN A 75 -0.91 2.80 12.89
N TRP A 76 -2.08 2.46 12.35
CA TRP A 76 -2.30 2.47 10.91
C TRP A 76 -3.63 3.08 10.56
N ILE A 77 -3.61 3.92 9.52
CA ILE A 77 -4.79 4.44 8.84
C ILE A 77 -4.60 4.14 7.35
N VAL A 78 -5.63 3.58 6.73
CA VAL A 78 -5.63 3.32 5.29
C VAL A 78 -6.88 3.94 4.70
N GLU A 79 -6.71 4.92 3.83
CA GLU A 79 -7.77 5.67 3.19
C GLU A 79 -7.82 5.36 1.70
N PHE A 80 -9.01 5.14 1.17
CA PHE A 80 -9.24 5.04 -0.26
C PHE A 80 -10.23 6.12 -0.67
N ASN A 81 -9.80 7.01 -1.56
CA ASN A 81 -10.56 8.19 -1.97
C ASN A 81 -11.11 9.02 -0.80
N GLY A 82 -10.32 9.16 0.27
CA GLY A 82 -10.62 9.99 1.43
C GLY A 82 -11.36 9.28 2.57
N GLU A 83 -11.70 8.00 2.42
CA GLU A 83 -12.46 7.24 3.42
C GLU A 83 -11.64 6.09 3.99
N ASN A 84 -11.70 5.88 5.31
CA ASN A 84 -10.96 4.81 5.96
C ASN A 84 -11.53 3.42 5.60
N ILE A 85 -10.66 2.57 5.06
CA ILE A 85 -10.95 1.22 4.59
C ILE A 85 -10.17 0.12 5.35
N LEU A 86 -9.40 0.45 6.39
CA LEU A 86 -8.71 -0.56 7.19
C LEU A 86 -9.74 -1.40 7.96
N GLU A 87 -9.74 -2.72 7.72
CA GLU A 87 -10.65 -3.66 8.37
C GLU A 87 -9.97 -4.40 9.52
N LYS A 88 -8.73 -4.85 9.32
CA LYS A 88 -7.95 -5.55 10.34
C LYS A 88 -6.46 -5.28 10.18
N LYS A 89 -5.78 -5.11 11.32
CA LYS A 89 -4.32 -5.12 11.44
C LYS A 89 -3.87 -6.44 12.08
N ASP A 90 -2.85 -7.06 11.52
CA ASP A 90 -2.10 -8.15 12.13
C ASP A 90 -0.63 -7.77 12.20
N HIS A 91 -0.02 -7.89 13.37
CA HIS A 91 1.34 -7.41 13.62
C HIS A 91 2.14 -8.49 14.38
N SER A 92 3.31 -8.84 13.82
CA SER A 92 4.18 -9.90 14.36
C SER A 92 5.55 -9.38 14.79
N GLY A 93 5.72 -8.06 14.84
CA GLY A 93 6.99 -7.38 15.09
C GLY A 93 7.92 -7.34 13.87
N LYS A 94 8.02 -8.44 13.09
CA LYS A 94 8.79 -8.46 11.83
C LYS A 94 8.00 -7.99 10.61
N ALA A 95 6.67 -7.98 10.70
CA ALA A 95 5.81 -7.48 9.64
C ALA A 95 4.48 -6.95 10.21
N THR A 96 3.84 -6.08 9.43
CA THR A 96 2.43 -5.71 9.62
C THR A 96 1.65 -6.03 8.37
N ILE A 97 0.56 -6.77 8.53
CA ILE A 97 -0.43 -7.08 7.49
C ILE A 97 -1.69 -6.26 7.76
N LEU A 98 -2.11 -5.49 6.76
CA LEU A 98 -3.32 -4.67 6.77
C LEU A 98 -4.32 -5.30 5.80
N LEU A 99 -5.45 -5.77 6.33
CA LEU A 99 -6.58 -6.26 5.53
C LEU A 99 -7.56 -5.11 5.30
N LEU A 100 -7.99 -4.97 4.05
CA LEU A 100 -8.78 -3.84 3.60
C LEU A 100 -10.22 -4.25 3.30
N ASN A 101 -11.16 -3.35 3.59
CA ASN A 101 -12.56 -3.56 3.34
C ASN A 101 -12.87 -3.44 1.84
N ARG A 102 -12.89 -4.60 1.16
CA ARG A 102 -13.21 -4.70 -0.28
C ARG A 102 -14.53 -4.02 -0.64
N LYS A 103 -15.56 -4.14 0.20
CA LYS A 103 -16.89 -3.59 -0.09
C LYS A 103 -16.83 -2.06 -0.13
N LYS A 104 -16.22 -1.43 0.86
CA LYS A 104 -15.99 0.02 0.89
C LYS A 104 -15.17 0.46 -0.32
N MET A 105 -14.09 -0.25 -0.65
CA MET A 105 -13.28 0.07 -1.83
C MET A 105 -14.13 0.10 -3.11
N LYS A 106 -15.05 -0.88 -3.30
CA LYS A 106 -15.97 -0.92 -4.46
C LYS A 106 -16.89 0.28 -4.51
N GLU A 107 -17.45 0.68 -3.38
CA GLU A 107 -18.40 1.80 -3.27
C GLU A 107 -17.71 3.16 -3.53
N LEU A 108 -16.43 3.25 -3.18
CA LEU A 108 -15.65 4.48 -3.25
C LEU A 108 -14.91 4.68 -4.59
N VAL A 109 -14.92 3.69 -5.50
CA VAL A 109 -14.23 3.81 -6.81
C VAL A 109 -14.78 4.99 -7.58
N GLN A 110 -13.88 5.84 -8.05
CA GLN A 110 -14.18 6.96 -8.93
C GLN A 110 -13.77 6.66 -10.38
N ARG A 111 -14.46 7.30 -11.32
CA ARG A 111 -14.28 7.07 -12.77
C ARG A 111 -13.04 7.73 -13.39
N HIS A 112 -12.30 8.56 -12.66
CA HIS A 112 -11.22 9.35 -13.26
C HIS A 112 -9.91 9.15 -12.51
N GLU A 113 -9.93 9.25 -11.19
CA GLU A 113 -8.75 9.11 -10.37
C GLU A 113 -9.10 8.38 -9.08
N ASN A 114 -8.26 7.41 -8.71
CA ASN A 114 -8.38 6.69 -7.46
C ASN A 114 -7.06 6.79 -6.70
N ASN A 115 -7.17 7.06 -5.41
CA ASN A 115 -6.02 7.26 -4.54
C ASN A 115 -6.15 6.41 -3.28
N LEU A 116 -5.09 5.65 -2.99
CA LEU A 116 -4.94 4.90 -1.76
C LEU A 116 -3.82 5.54 -0.93
N LEU A 117 -4.19 6.07 0.23
CA LEU A 117 -3.28 6.73 1.15
C LEU A 117 -3.10 5.87 2.40
N ILE A 118 -1.85 5.58 2.74
CA ILE A 118 -1.48 4.71 3.85
C ILE A 118 -0.62 5.51 4.81
N HIS A 119 -1.05 5.56 6.06
CA HIS A 119 -0.32 6.19 7.16
C HIS A 119 0.05 5.11 8.17
N GLY A 120 1.35 5.03 8.47
CA GLY A 120 1.88 4.23 9.57
C GLY A 120 2.56 5.14 10.56
N ASP A 121 2.23 5.00 11.83
CA ASP A 121 2.85 5.73 12.94
C ASP A 121 3.58 4.73 13.84
N PHE A 122 4.88 4.93 14.02
CA PHE A 122 5.81 4.04 14.69
C PHE A 122 6.40 4.74 15.92
N SER A 123 6.48 4.02 17.04
CA SER A 123 7.13 4.51 18.26
C SER A 123 8.66 4.56 18.17
N GLU A 124 9.23 4.03 17.09
CA GLU A 124 10.67 3.83 16.90
C GLU A 124 11.08 4.02 15.44
N GLU A 125 12.39 4.08 15.17
CA GLU A 125 12.91 4.12 13.81
C GLU A 125 12.68 2.77 13.11
N VAL A 126 12.15 2.82 11.89
CA VAL A 126 11.81 1.61 11.13
C VAL A 126 12.41 1.65 9.73
N LEU A 127 12.98 0.53 9.31
CA LEU A 127 13.37 0.29 7.92
C LEU A 127 12.41 -0.71 7.28
N ILE A 128 11.66 -0.23 6.30
CA ILE A 128 10.71 -1.03 5.53
C ILE A 128 11.44 -1.70 4.37
N LYS A 129 11.38 -3.03 4.29
CA LYS A 129 11.98 -3.77 3.18
C LYS A 129 11.25 -3.44 1.88
N ASN A 130 12.00 -3.35 0.78
CA ASN A 130 11.41 -3.21 -0.55
C ASN A 130 10.64 -4.46 -1.03
N THR A 131 10.69 -5.56 -0.28
CA THR A 131 9.84 -6.76 -0.50
C THR A 131 8.41 -6.57 -0.02
N SER A 132 8.14 -5.53 0.78
CA SER A 132 6.78 -5.13 1.19
C SER A 132 5.87 -5.03 -0.02
N SER A 133 4.61 -5.42 0.13
CA SER A 133 3.73 -5.70 -1.01
C SER A 133 2.31 -5.22 -0.85
N LEU A 134 1.68 -4.90 -1.98
CA LEU A 134 0.28 -4.51 -2.08
C LEU A 134 -0.42 -5.51 -3.00
N GLN A 135 -1.51 -6.09 -2.51
CA GLN A 135 -2.38 -7.00 -3.25
C GLN A 135 -3.79 -6.43 -3.28
N LEU A 136 -4.11 -5.64 -4.32
CA LEU A 136 -5.34 -4.86 -4.38
C LEU A 136 -6.39 -5.46 -5.32
N PHE A 137 -5.96 -5.93 -6.50
CA PHE A 137 -6.86 -6.38 -7.56
C PHE A 137 -6.81 -7.91 -7.71
N GLU A 138 -7.84 -8.48 -8.33
CA GLU A 138 -7.79 -9.85 -8.84
C GLU A 138 -6.90 -9.86 -10.08
N THR A 139 -6.25 -10.99 -10.33
CA THR A 139 -5.58 -11.20 -11.61
C THR A 139 -6.67 -11.30 -12.67
N SER A 140 -6.55 -10.55 -13.77
CA SER A 140 -7.31 -10.88 -14.98
C SER A 140 -7.00 -12.33 -15.30
N GLY A 141 -8.03 -13.19 -15.36
CA GLY A 141 -7.84 -14.59 -15.73
C GLY A 141 -7.10 -14.69 -17.06
N GLU A 142 -6.15 -15.61 -17.15
CA GLU A 142 -5.69 -16.15 -18.43
C GLU A 142 -6.87 -16.78 -19.20
#